data_AF-A0A971AED5-F1
#
_entry.id   AF-A0A971AED5-F1
#
_cell.length_a   1.000
_cell.length_b   1.000
_cell.length_c   1.000
_cell.angle_alpha   90.00
_cell.angle_beta   90.00
_cell.angle_gamma   90.00
#
_symmetry.space_group_name_H-M   'P 1'
#
loop_
_entity.id
_entity.type
_entity.pdbx_description
1 polymer ?
#
loop_
_entity_poly.entity_id
_entity_poly.type
_entity_poly.pdbx_seq_one_letter_code
_entity_poly.pdbx_strand_id
1 'polypeptide(L)'
;MLMSTRTTVALRCSKCGEMDLYSISRFSCGKNGQLKIFCECGHCLMVLARKGRNFYRLQVDCLMCDSMHDYNLPGKSIWNMQIYPLICNNMGLEFGYLGSKEEIIHIIQQEERSVRELIKELDYEQYFLNPEVMTKAQKHIRNLLESGKIYCSCGTRQLETDFLSDRIEVYCPYCQAVGIIFAETPSDLRKLEGLQGIELEANSCRDLMDKRLKEKSKVKNNNNEDVF
;
A
#
# COMPACT_ATOMS: atom_id res chain seq x y z
N MET A 1 0.84 -30.87 -20.17
CA MET A 1 1.63 -29.62 -20.01
C MET A 1 0.65 -28.50 -19.70
N LEU A 2 0.51 -28.11 -18.43
CA LEU A 2 -0.43 -27.08 -17.99
C LEU A 2 0.12 -25.71 -18.39
N MET A 3 -0.58 -25.01 -19.28
CA MET A 3 -0.28 -23.63 -19.65
C MET A 3 -1.10 -22.72 -18.72
N SER A 4 -0.45 -21.86 -17.96
CA SER A 4 -1.17 -20.83 -17.20
C SER A 4 -1.88 -19.89 -18.18
N THR A 5 -3.18 -19.69 -17.98
CA THR A 5 -4.03 -18.87 -18.87
C THR A 5 -4.31 -17.50 -18.29
N ARG A 6 -3.76 -17.21 -17.11
CA ARG A 6 -3.88 -15.95 -16.39
C ARG A 6 -2.48 -15.47 -16.01
N THR A 7 -2.28 -14.18 -16.11
CA THR A 7 -1.10 -13.47 -15.62
C THR A 7 -1.59 -12.22 -14.91
N THR A 8 -0.80 -11.68 -14.01
CA THR A 8 -1.10 -10.43 -13.31
C THR A 8 -0.09 -9.39 -13.77
N VAL A 9 -0.52 -8.14 -13.85
CA VAL A 9 0.38 -7.01 -14.07
C VAL A 9 0.25 -6.03 -12.92
N ALA A 10 1.38 -5.59 -12.37
CA ALA A 10 1.44 -4.45 -11.46
C ALA A 10 1.84 -3.21 -12.26
N LEU A 11 0.99 -2.19 -12.24
CA LEU A 11 1.24 -0.91 -12.91
C LEU A 11 0.87 0.24 -11.99
N ARG A 12 1.65 1.32 -12.09
CA ARG A 12 1.37 2.59 -11.43
C ARG A 12 0.75 3.57 -12.42
N CYS A 13 -0.35 4.20 -12.02
CA CYS A 13 -1.01 5.17 -12.87
C CYS A 13 -0.23 6.47 -12.97
N SER A 14 -0.02 6.99 -14.20
CA SER A 14 0.60 8.30 -14.41
C SER A 14 -0.26 9.48 -13.94
N LYS A 15 -1.58 9.29 -13.83
CA LYS A 15 -2.54 10.34 -13.43
C LYS A 15 -2.81 10.40 -11.94
N CYS A 16 -3.15 9.27 -11.30
CA CYS A 16 -3.45 9.24 -9.86
C CYS A 16 -2.27 8.79 -9.00
N GLY A 17 -1.23 8.17 -9.58
CA GLY A 17 -0.07 7.69 -8.82
C GLY A 17 -0.31 6.40 -8.03
N GLU A 18 -1.53 5.84 -8.03
CA GLU A 18 -1.83 4.58 -7.37
C GLU A 18 -1.24 3.39 -8.15
N MET A 19 -0.75 2.40 -7.41
CA MET A 19 -0.25 1.14 -7.96
C MET A 19 -1.25 0.03 -7.69
N ASP A 20 -1.63 -0.69 -8.74
CA ASP A 20 -2.62 -1.74 -8.65
C ASP A 20 -2.21 -3.00 -9.41
N LEU A 21 -2.82 -4.11 -9.00
CA LEU A 21 -2.64 -5.44 -9.59
C LEU A 21 -3.82 -5.78 -10.49
N TYR A 22 -3.56 -5.94 -11.78
CA TYR A 22 -4.58 -6.26 -12.77
C TYR A 22 -4.43 -7.69 -13.29
N SER A 23 -5.49 -8.49 -13.15
CA SER A 23 -5.50 -9.86 -13.68
C SER A 23 -5.87 -9.86 -15.16
N ILE A 24 -4.98 -10.45 -15.96
CA ILE A 24 -5.09 -10.58 -17.40
C ILE A 24 -5.37 -12.04 -17.74
N SER A 25 -6.38 -12.29 -18.56
CA SER A 25 -6.62 -13.61 -19.14
C SER A 25 -6.18 -13.69 -20.61
N ARG A 26 -5.56 -14.81 -20.98
CA ARG A 26 -5.18 -15.14 -22.35
C ARG A 26 -6.39 -15.18 -23.29
N PHE A 27 -7.57 -15.50 -22.77
CA PHE A 27 -8.81 -15.56 -23.55
C PHE A 27 -9.35 -14.17 -23.90
N SER A 28 -9.02 -13.14 -23.12
CA SER A 28 -9.41 -11.76 -23.41
C SER A 28 -8.71 -11.20 -24.67
N CYS A 29 -7.60 -11.82 -25.08
CA CYS A 29 -6.86 -11.50 -26.30
C CYS A 29 -7.15 -12.54 -27.40
N GLY A 30 -8.39 -12.60 -27.87
CA GLY A 30 -8.82 -13.45 -28.99
C GLY A 30 -8.04 -13.17 -30.29
N LYS A 31 -8.39 -13.85 -31.41
CA LYS A 31 -7.62 -13.78 -32.67
C LYS A 31 -7.34 -12.34 -33.17
N ASN A 32 -8.27 -11.41 -32.96
CA ASN A 32 -8.13 -9.97 -33.25
C ASN A 32 -8.48 -9.09 -32.03
N GLY A 33 -8.43 -9.66 -30.82
CA GLY A 33 -8.82 -8.96 -29.60
C GLY A 33 -7.69 -8.08 -29.07
N GLN A 34 -8.05 -6.88 -28.62
CA GLN A 34 -7.21 -6.05 -27.76
C GLN A 34 -7.83 -6.05 -26.36
N LEU A 35 -7.03 -6.32 -25.35
CA LEU A 35 -7.37 -6.07 -23.96
C LEU A 35 -6.87 -4.68 -23.60
N LYS A 36 -7.73 -3.84 -23.04
CA LYS A 36 -7.34 -2.55 -22.46
C LYS A 36 -7.55 -2.62 -20.96
N ILE A 37 -6.59 -2.08 -20.22
CA ILE A 37 -6.67 -1.93 -18.78
C ILE A 37 -6.75 -0.44 -18.47
N PHE A 38 -7.67 -0.12 -17.58
CA PHE A 38 -7.93 1.23 -17.12
C PHE A 38 -7.76 1.25 -15.60
N CYS A 39 -7.21 2.36 -15.11
CA CYS A 39 -7.24 2.70 -13.70
C CYS A 39 -8.66 3.13 -13.30
N GLU A 40 -8.96 3.12 -12.01
CA GLU A 40 -10.21 3.64 -11.45
C GLU A 40 -10.46 5.12 -11.81
N CYS A 41 -9.38 5.89 -12.02
CA CYS A 41 -9.47 7.27 -12.52
C CYS A 41 -9.88 7.39 -14.00
N GLY A 42 -10.07 6.27 -14.71
CA GLY A 42 -10.43 6.21 -16.13
C GLY A 42 -9.25 6.30 -17.10
N HIS A 43 -8.01 6.48 -16.61
CA HIS A 43 -6.82 6.54 -17.45
C HIS A 43 -6.45 5.15 -17.99
N CYS A 44 -6.04 5.08 -19.26
CA CYS A 44 -5.63 3.82 -19.87
C CYS A 44 -4.19 3.51 -19.49
N LEU A 45 -3.99 2.46 -18.71
CA LEU A 45 -2.67 2.05 -18.23
C LEU A 45 -1.95 1.18 -19.25
N MET A 46 -2.68 0.34 -19.95
CA MET A 46 -2.09 -0.70 -20.78
C MET A 46 -3.04 -1.20 -21.85
N VAL A 47 -2.47 -1.53 -23.01
CA VAL A 47 -3.16 -2.21 -24.11
C VAL A 47 -2.36 -3.44 -24.50
N LEU A 48 -2.97 -4.61 -24.41
CA LEU A 48 -2.40 -5.88 -24.83
C LEU A 48 -3.14 -6.37 -26.08
N ALA A 49 -2.42 -6.50 -27.19
CA ALA A 49 -2.97 -6.97 -28.46
C ALA A 49 -2.20 -8.20 -28.96
N ARG A 50 -2.92 -9.20 -29.46
CA ARG A 50 -2.27 -10.39 -30.02
C ARG A 50 -1.78 -10.11 -31.44
N LYS A 51 -0.47 -10.28 -31.68
CA LYS A 51 0.13 -10.24 -33.03
C LYS A 51 0.47 -11.66 -33.49
N GLY A 52 -0.46 -12.28 -34.19
CA GLY A 52 -0.28 -13.63 -34.76
C GLY A 52 -0.37 -14.75 -33.71
N ARG A 53 0.28 -15.89 -33.99
CA ARG A 53 0.04 -17.12 -33.21
C ARG A 53 0.72 -17.09 -31.83
N ASN A 54 1.93 -16.53 -31.75
CA ASN A 54 2.81 -16.64 -30.59
C ASN A 54 3.34 -15.31 -30.04
N PHE A 55 3.02 -14.16 -30.65
CA PHE A 55 3.51 -12.86 -30.18
C PHE A 55 2.37 -11.96 -29.73
N TYR A 56 2.68 -11.08 -28.80
CA TYR A 56 1.79 -10.07 -28.25
C TYR A 56 2.51 -8.73 -28.30
N ARG A 57 1.75 -7.71 -28.66
CA ARG A 57 2.13 -6.31 -28.55
C ARG A 57 1.54 -5.79 -27.25
N LEU A 58 2.40 -5.34 -26.35
CA LEU A 58 2.05 -4.80 -25.05
C LEU A 58 2.42 -3.33 -25.04
N GLN A 59 1.43 -2.46 -24.98
CA GLN A 59 1.62 -1.03 -24.82
C GLN A 59 1.32 -0.65 -23.38
N VAL A 60 2.23 0.06 -22.72
CA VAL A 60 2.10 0.42 -21.30
C VAL A 60 2.42 1.90 -21.13
N ASP A 61 1.56 2.58 -20.40
CA ASP A 61 1.78 3.97 -20.00
C ASP A 61 2.85 4.04 -18.92
N CYS A 62 3.85 4.91 -19.11
CA CYS A 62 4.97 5.04 -18.19
C CYS A 62 4.90 6.36 -17.43
N LEU A 63 4.67 6.29 -16.12
CA LEU A 63 4.70 7.45 -15.22
C LEU A 63 6.06 8.18 -15.24
N MET A 64 7.17 7.45 -15.46
CA MET A 64 8.52 8.00 -15.34
C MET A 64 8.88 8.97 -16.45
N CYS A 65 8.46 8.68 -17.68
CA CYS A 65 8.79 9.44 -18.88
C CYS A 65 7.56 10.05 -19.58
N ASP A 66 6.38 9.89 -18.98
CA ASP A 66 5.08 10.37 -19.48
C ASP A 66 4.84 9.95 -20.94
N SER A 67 5.19 8.69 -21.26
CA SER A 67 5.09 8.16 -22.63
C SER A 67 4.63 6.70 -22.66
N MET A 68 4.02 6.30 -23.77
CA MET A 68 3.57 4.93 -24.00
C MET A 68 4.72 4.07 -24.53
N HIS A 69 5.18 3.10 -23.73
CA HIS A 69 6.16 2.10 -24.15
C HIS A 69 5.50 0.96 -24.91
N ASP A 70 6.21 0.38 -25.88
CA ASP A 70 5.73 -0.70 -26.74
C ASP A 70 6.69 -1.89 -26.69
N TYR A 71 6.19 -3.02 -26.18
CA TYR A 71 6.91 -4.27 -26.04
C TYR A 71 6.33 -5.32 -26.98
N ASN A 72 7.20 -5.96 -27.77
CA ASN A 72 6.85 -7.15 -28.53
C ASN A 72 7.34 -8.39 -27.79
N LEU A 73 6.42 -9.06 -27.11
CA LEU A 73 6.75 -10.19 -26.24
C LEU A 73 6.24 -11.51 -26.82
N PRO A 74 7.02 -12.60 -26.73
CA PRO A 74 6.50 -13.92 -27.03
C PRO A 74 5.50 -14.32 -25.94
N GLY A 75 4.45 -15.04 -26.31
CA GLY A 75 3.41 -15.45 -25.37
C GLY A 75 3.95 -16.25 -24.18
N LYS A 76 5.06 -16.98 -24.34
CA LYS A 76 5.69 -17.69 -23.22
C LYS A 76 6.17 -16.73 -22.12
N SER A 77 6.66 -15.53 -22.46
CA SER A 77 7.07 -14.51 -21.49
C SER A 77 5.89 -13.89 -20.75
N ILE A 78 4.70 -13.88 -21.36
CA ILE A 78 3.50 -13.32 -20.73
C ILE A 78 2.78 -14.35 -19.85
N TRP A 79 2.70 -15.60 -20.33
CA TRP A 79 1.82 -16.61 -19.76
C TRP A 79 2.55 -17.70 -18.96
N ASN A 80 3.85 -17.91 -19.19
CA ASN A 80 4.61 -19.00 -18.56
C ASN A 80 5.78 -18.50 -17.70
N MET A 81 6.05 -17.20 -17.68
CA MET A 81 7.12 -16.63 -16.90
C MET A 81 6.61 -16.28 -15.50
N GLN A 82 7.42 -16.52 -14.47
CA GLN A 82 7.06 -16.19 -13.10
C GLN A 82 7.01 -14.68 -12.87
N ILE A 83 7.98 -13.95 -13.43
CA ILE A 83 8.05 -12.50 -13.37
C ILE A 83 8.78 -11.95 -14.60
N TYR A 84 8.28 -10.85 -15.17
CA TYR A 84 8.85 -10.10 -16.27
C TYR A 84 8.83 -8.61 -15.90
N PRO A 85 10.00 -7.98 -15.69
CA PRO A 85 10.07 -6.56 -15.37
C PRO A 85 9.79 -5.70 -16.61
N LEU A 86 9.02 -4.64 -16.42
CA LEU A 86 8.77 -3.61 -17.43
C LEU A 86 9.77 -2.47 -17.20
N ILE A 87 10.67 -2.27 -18.16
CA ILE A 87 11.77 -1.32 -18.07
C ILE A 87 11.49 -0.14 -18.99
N CYS A 88 11.59 1.08 -18.45
CA CYS A 88 11.48 2.31 -19.22
C CYS A 88 12.68 2.45 -20.16
N ASN A 89 12.45 2.49 -21.48
CA ASN A 89 13.54 2.61 -22.46
C ASN A 89 14.31 3.95 -22.34
N ASN A 90 13.69 4.98 -21.77
CA ASN A 90 14.29 6.30 -21.66
C ASN A 90 15.18 6.44 -20.42
N MET A 91 14.78 5.82 -19.30
CA MET A 91 15.46 5.95 -18.01
C MET A 91 16.20 4.69 -17.58
N GLY A 92 15.93 3.54 -18.20
CA GLY A 92 16.50 2.25 -17.80
C GLY A 92 15.99 1.72 -16.47
N LEU A 93 14.92 2.31 -15.93
CA LEU A 93 14.35 1.96 -14.62
C LEU A 93 13.11 1.08 -14.78
N GLU A 94 12.94 0.15 -13.84
CA GLU A 94 11.74 -0.68 -13.73
C GLU A 94 10.56 0.17 -13.26
N PHE A 95 9.39 -0.03 -13.87
CA PHE A 95 8.17 0.73 -13.52
C PHE A 95 6.92 -0.15 -13.39
N GLY A 96 7.07 -1.45 -13.54
CA GLY A 96 5.98 -2.42 -13.41
C GLY A 96 6.45 -3.85 -13.63
N TYR A 97 5.58 -4.80 -13.31
CA TYR A 97 5.88 -6.22 -13.36
C TYR A 97 4.74 -7.00 -14.00
N LEU A 98 5.06 -8.05 -14.75
CA LEU A 98 4.09 -8.97 -15.32
C LEU A 98 4.44 -10.42 -14.94
N GLY A 99 3.48 -11.21 -14.46
CA GLY A 99 3.77 -12.54 -13.94
C GLY A 99 2.74 -13.10 -12.97
N SER A 100 3.16 -14.04 -12.13
CA SER A 100 2.32 -14.62 -11.07
C SER A 100 2.01 -13.57 -10.00
N LYS A 101 0.78 -13.56 -9.50
CA LYS A 101 0.34 -12.58 -8.49
C LYS A 101 1.20 -12.65 -7.23
N GLU A 102 1.53 -13.85 -6.79
CA GLU A 102 2.28 -14.12 -5.57
C GLU A 102 3.71 -13.57 -5.68
N GLU A 103 4.37 -13.81 -6.82
CA GLU A 103 5.73 -13.32 -7.11
C GLU A 103 5.77 -11.80 -7.23
N ILE A 104 4.78 -11.19 -7.91
CA ILE A 104 4.70 -9.73 -8.03
C ILE A 104 4.52 -9.09 -6.65
N ILE A 105 3.63 -9.62 -5.81
CA ILE A 105 3.46 -9.12 -4.43
C ILE A 105 4.76 -9.27 -3.65
N HIS A 106 5.46 -10.40 -3.79
CA HIS A 106 6.72 -10.63 -3.09
C HIS A 106 7.79 -9.61 -3.50
N ILE A 107 7.94 -9.33 -4.81
CA ILE A 107 8.90 -8.34 -5.30
C ILE A 107 8.54 -6.94 -4.82
N ILE A 108 7.27 -6.52 -4.93
CA ILE A 108 6.84 -5.20 -4.44
C ILE A 108 7.13 -5.06 -2.94
N GLN A 109 6.82 -6.09 -2.15
CA GLN A 109 7.11 -6.08 -0.70
C GLN A 109 8.61 -6.07 -0.39
N GLN A 110 9.42 -6.79 -1.17
CA GLN A 110 10.88 -6.77 -1.05
C GLN A 110 11.46 -5.44 -1.46
N GLU A 111 11.02 -4.85 -2.56
CA GLU A 111 11.46 -3.53 -3.03
C GLU A 111 11.14 -2.46 -1.99
N GLU A 112 9.91 -2.43 -1.47
CA GLU A 112 9.57 -1.54 -0.37
C GLU A 112 10.41 -1.82 0.89
N ARG A 113 10.70 -3.09 1.21
CA ARG A 113 11.57 -3.44 2.34
C ARG A 113 13.00 -2.98 2.10
N SER A 114 13.56 -3.18 0.92
CA SER A 114 14.91 -2.75 0.56
C SER A 114 15.02 -1.24 0.52
N VAL A 115 14.00 -0.52 0.04
CA VAL A 115 13.90 0.93 0.17
C VAL A 115 13.86 1.32 1.65
N ARG A 116 13.03 0.68 2.47
CA ARG A 116 13.00 0.88 3.93
C ARG A 116 14.33 0.57 4.61
N GLU A 117 15.11 -0.39 4.11
CA GLU A 117 16.42 -0.78 4.64
C GLU A 117 17.54 0.17 4.20
N LEU A 118 17.60 0.58 2.92
CA LEU A 118 18.50 1.65 2.46
C LEU A 118 18.25 2.96 3.21
N ILE A 119 16.98 3.24 3.50
CA ILE A 119 16.58 4.40 4.29
C ILE A 119 17.05 4.28 5.75
N LYS A 120 17.14 3.07 6.31
CA LYS A 120 17.71 2.85 7.65
C LYS A 120 19.24 3.02 7.68
N GLU A 121 19.92 2.94 6.54
CA GLU A 121 21.37 3.21 6.43
C GLU A 121 21.69 4.70 6.28
N LEU A 122 20.68 5.53 5.98
CA LEU A 122 20.79 6.98 6.17
C LEU A 122 20.72 7.29 7.66
N ASP A 123 21.60 8.18 8.14
CA ASP A 123 21.66 8.58 9.55
C ASP A 123 20.24 8.93 10.06
N TYR A 124 19.85 8.42 11.24
CA TYR A 124 18.49 8.55 11.80
C TYR A 124 18.01 10.01 11.80
N GLU A 125 18.94 10.95 11.94
CA GLU A 125 18.71 12.40 11.90
C GLU A 125 18.28 12.95 10.53
N GLN A 126 18.59 12.26 9.41
CA GLN A 126 18.26 12.69 8.05
C GLN A 126 16.99 12.04 7.51
N TYR A 127 16.54 10.93 8.10
CA TYR A 127 15.33 10.22 7.64
C TYR A 127 14.04 10.86 8.14
N PHE A 128 14.01 11.32 9.38
CA PHE A 128 12.80 11.92 9.96
C PHE A 128 12.75 13.42 9.70
N LEU A 129 11.56 13.94 9.39
CA LEU A 129 11.35 15.38 9.28
C LEU A 129 11.68 16.12 10.58
N ASN A 130 11.47 15.45 11.72
CA ASN A 130 11.85 15.93 13.03
C ASN A 130 12.26 14.75 13.95
N PRO A 131 13.56 14.40 13.99
CA PRO A 131 14.08 13.25 14.74
C PRO A 131 13.76 13.30 16.24
N GLU A 132 13.82 14.49 16.86
CA GLU A 132 13.47 14.66 18.27
C GLU A 132 12.01 14.36 18.56
N VAL A 133 11.10 14.85 17.71
CA VAL A 133 9.66 14.61 17.81
C VAL A 133 9.36 13.13 17.60
N MET A 134 9.95 12.52 16.58
CA MET A 134 9.75 11.09 16.28
C MET A 134 10.26 10.20 17.42
N THR A 135 11.44 10.48 17.97
CA THR A 135 12.00 9.71 19.09
C THR A 135 11.07 9.73 20.31
N LYS A 136 10.51 10.91 20.63
CA LYS A 136 9.54 11.06 21.73
C LYS A 136 8.23 10.34 21.41
N ALA A 137 7.74 10.42 20.19
CA ALA A 137 6.54 9.73 19.74
C ALA A 137 6.71 8.20 19.81
N GLN A 138 7.83 7.65 19.35
CA GLN A 138 8.19 6.23 19.44
C GLN A 138 8.17 5.74 20.88
N LYS A 139 8.81 6.50 21.79
CA LYS A 139 8.82 6.18 23.22
C LYS A 139 7.40 6.16 23.80
N HIS A 140 6.57 7.13 23.42
CA HIS A 140 5.19 7.21 23.90
C HIS A 140 4.34 6.03 23.41
N ILE A 141 4.42 5.67 22.12
CA ILE A 141 3.70 4.53 21.55
C ILE A 141 4.14 3.21 22.21
N ARG A 142 5.45 3.01 22.41
CA ARG A 142 5.96 1.83 23.10
C ARG A 142 5.38 1.69 24.52
N ASN A 143 5.33 2.79 25.27
CA ASN A 143 4.72 2.80 26.60
C ASN A 143 3.22 2.45 26.55
N LEU A 144 2.48 2.92 25.54
CA LEU A 144 1.06 2.60 25.37
C LEU A 144 0.84 1.12 25.01
N LEU A 145 1.70 0.54 24.18
CA LEU A 145 1.69 -0.90 23.86
C LEU A 145 1.97 -1.75 25.11
N GLU A 146 3.05 -1.44 25.83
CA GLU A 146 3.45 -2.17 27.04
C GLU A 146 2.41 -2.07 28.17
N SER A 147 1.75 -0.92 28.29
CA SER A 147 0.65 -0.72 29.25
C SER A 147 -0.70 -1.27 28.77
N GLY A 148 -0.77 -1.90 27.59
CA GLY A 148 -1.98 -2.50 27.05
C GLY A 148 -3.09 -1.49 26.72
N LYS A 149 -2.71 -0.22 26.50
CA LYS A 149 -3.62 0.89 26.20
C LYS A 149 -3.88 1.06 24.70
N ILE A 150 -3.22 0.28 23.86
CA ILE A 150 -3.53 0.14 22.44
C ILE A 150 -4.21 -1.21 22.21
N TYR A 151 -5.40 -1.19 21.63
CA TYR A 151 -6.15 -2.40 21.32
C TYR A 151 -7.01 -2.22 20.07
N CYS A 152 -7.38 -3.32 19.43
CA CYS A 152 -8.33 -3.30 18.33
C CYS A 152 -9.69 -3.83 18.79
N SER A 153 -10.77 -3.26 18.26
CA SER A 153 -12.14 -3.71 18.51
C SER A 153 -12.41 -5.13 17.98
N CYS A 154 -11.51 -5.72 17.18
CA CYS A 154 -11.56 -7.13 16.80
C CYS A 154 -11.14 -8.10 17.92
N GLY A 155 -10.73 -7.58 19.09
CA GLY A 155 -10.41 -8.37 20.28
C GLY A 155 -8.95 -8.78 20.44
N THR A 156 -8.08 -8.47 19.47
CA THR A 156 -6.64 -8.70 19.62
C THR A 156 -5.91 -7.49 20.22
N ARG A 157 -4.86 -7.78 20.98
CA ARG A 157 -3.89 -6.80 21.48
C ARG A 157 -2.51 -6.95 20.85
N GLN A 158 -2.35 -7.94 19.97
CA GLN A 158 -1.13 -8.12 19.19
C GLN A 158 -1.23 -7.18 17.99
N LEU A 159 -0.65 -6.01 18.15
CA LEU A 159 -0.60 -4.95 17.15
C LEU A 159 0.85 -4.72 16.75
N GLU A 160 1.05 -4.46 15.46
CA GLU A 160 2.36 -4.16 14.89
C GLU A 160 2.45 -2.66 14.58
N THR A 161 3.67 -2.13 14.57
CA THR A 161 3.90 -0.70 14.36
C THR A 161 5.01 -0.46 13.35
N ASP A 162 4.73 0.41 12.38
CA ASP A 162 5.71 0.91 11.42
C ASP A 162 5.97 2.41 11.61
N PHE A 163 7.23 2.82 11.45
CA PHE A 163 7.69 4.19 11.64
C PHE A 163 8.15 4.77 10.30
N LEU A 164 7.35 5.69 9.77
CA LEU A 164 7.63 6.45 8.55
C LEU A 164 8.28 7.79 8.91
N SER A 165 8.84 8.49 7.92
CA SER A 165 9.55 9.76 8.13
C SER A 165 8.69 10.86 8.76
N ASP A 166 7.37 10.77 8.60
CA ASP A 166 6.37 11.78 8.96
C ASP A 166 5.24 11.23 9.86
N ARG A 167 5.04 9.91 9.93
CA ARG A 167 3.95 9.28 10.71
C ARG A 167 4.32 7.93 11.31
N ILE A 168 3.52 7.49 12.26
CA ILE A 168 3.55 6.16 12.86
C ILE A 168 2.26 5.45 12.48
N GLU A 169 2.37 4.23 11.97
CA GLU A 169 1.24 3.39 11.62
C GLU A 169 1.15 2.22 12.59
N VAL A 170 -0.02 2.04 13.20
CA VAL A 170 -0.32 0.90 14.07
C VAL A 170 -1.32 0.02 13.35
N TYR A 171 -0.96 -1.22 13.05
CA TYR A 171 -1.83 -2.11 12.31
C TYR A 171 -2.13 -3.41 13.06
N CYS A 172 -3.34 -3.90 12.85
CA CYS A 172 -3.83 -5.14 13.40
C CYS A 172 -3.70 -6.25 12.35
N PRO A 173 -2.85 -7.28 12.55
CA PRO A 173 -2.66 -8.35 11.57
C PRO A 173 -3.90 -9.24 11.37
N TYR A 174 -4.83 -9.24 12.34
CA TYR A 174 -6.02 -10.09 12.31
C TYR A 174 -7.20 -9.53 11.50
N CYS A 175 -7.50 -8.23 11.66
CA CYS A 175 -8.62 -7.57 10.99
C CYS A 175 -8.17 -6.46 10.02
N GLN A 176 -6.86 -6.33 9.78
CA GLN A 176 -6.28 -5.35 8.86
C GLN A 176 -6.65 -3.89 9.20
N ALA A 177 -7.02 -3.61 10.45
CA ALA A 177 -7.23 -2.23 10.91
C ALA A 177 -5.88 -1.50 10.95
N VAL A 178 -5.87 -0.23 10.53
CA VAL A 178 -4.71 0.66 10.48
C VAL A 178 -5.05 1.98 11.15
N GLY A 179 -4.26 2.35 12.15
CA GLY A 179 -4.32 3.65 12.82
C GLY A 179 -3.09 4.48 12.46
N ILE A 180 -3.32 5.68 11.95
CA ILE A 180 -2.27 6.61 11.51
C ILE A 180 -2.09 7.70 12.57
N ILE A 181 -0.85 7.99 12.92
CA ILE A 181 -0.45 8.93 13.97
C ILE A 181 0.65 9.82 13.41
N PHE A 182 0.33 11.08 13.09
CA PHE A 182 1.33 12.02 12.58
C PHE A 182 2.37 12.40 13.65
N ALA A 183 3.64 12.50 13.26
CA ALA A 183 4.75 12.83 14.16
C ALA A 183 5.74 13.80 13.49
N GLU A 184 5.20 14.77 12.74
CA GLU A 184 6.00 15.76 12.00
C GLU A 184 6.32 16.99 12.84
N THR A 185 5.38 17.41 13.70
CA THR A 185 5.50 18.66 14.45
C THR A 185 5.43 18.46 15.96
N PRO A 186 6.00 19.37 16.77
CA PRO A 186 5.80 19.37 18.22
C PRO A 186 4.33 19.47 18.64
N SER A 187 3.46 20.02 17.77
CA SER A 187 2.01 20.05 18.02
C SER A 187 1.40 18.64 17.92
N ASP A 188 1.88 17.80 17.01
CA ASP A 188 1.39 16.43 16.86
C ASP A 188 1.85 15.55 18.02
N LEU A 189 3.09 15.76 18.50
CA LEU A 189 3.56 15.13 19.72
C LEU A 189 2.68 15.47 20.92
N ARG A 190 2.28 16.74 21.09
CA ARG A 190 1.37 17.13 22.19
C ARG A 190 0.00 16.47 22.08
N LYS A 191 -0.52 16.27 20.87
CA LYS A 191 -1.78 15.54 20.66
C LYS A 191 -1.61 14.08 21.05
N LEU A 192 -0.52 13.46 20.62
CA LEU A 192 -0.17 12.07 20.94
C LEU A 192 0.00 11.87 22.45
N GLU A 193 0.78 12.71 23.12
CA GLU A 193 0.99 12.67 24.57
C GLU A 193 -0.31 12.89 25.38
N GLY A 194 -1.30 13.55 24.77
CA GLY A 194 -2.64 13.73 25.34
C GLY A 194 -3.55 12.51 25.20
N LEU A 195 -3.15 11.48 24.43
CA LEU A 195 -3.92 10.25 24.29
C LEU A 195 -3.65 9.32 25.47
N GLN A 196 -4.72 8.88 26.13
CA GLN A 196 -4.64 7.90 27.22
C GLN A 196 -4.70 6.45 26.71
N GLY A 197 -4.97 6.26 25.43
CA GLY A 197 -5.09 4.97 24.76
C GLY A 197 -5.51 5.16 23.32
N ILE A 198 -5.30 4.12 22.52
CA ILE A 198 -5.61 4.10 21.08
C ILE A 198 -6.49 2.87 20.84
N GLU A 199 -7.66 3.11 20.27
CA GLU A 199 -8.56 2.04 19.82
C GLU A 199 -8.59 2.01 18.30
N LEU A 200 -8.20 0.87 17.72
CA LEU A 200 -8.35 0.63 16.30
C LEU A 200 -9.74 0.05 16.01
N GLU A 201 -10.50 0.69 15.13
CA GLU A 201 -11.74 0.12 14.64
C GLU A 201 -11.44 -0.99 13.61
N ALA A 202 -12.00 -2.18 13.82
CA ALA A 202 -11.80 -3.33 12.95
C ALA A 202 -12.09 -3.03 11.47
N ASN A 203 -11.24 -3.54 10.57
CA ASN A 203 -11.33 -3.32 9.12
C ASN A 203 -11.37 -1.83 8.70
N SER A 204 -10.74 -0.93 9.46
CA SER A 204 -10.70 0.51 9.15
C SER A 204 -9.28 1.01 8.96
N CYS A 205 -9.11 2.03 8.10
CA CYS A 205 -7.88 2.82 7.99
C CYS A 205 -8.22 4.25 8.41
N ARG A 206 -7.69 4.73 9.54
CA ARG A 206 -8.06 6.04 10.11
C ARG A 206 -6.89 6.80 10.69
N ASP A 207 -6.92 8.12 10.48
CA ASP A 207 -6.11 9.07 11.25
C ASP A 207 -6.67 9.18 12.67
N LEU A 208 -5.86 8.80 13.66
CA LEU A 208 -6.21 8.81 15.07
C LEU A 208 -6.09 10.21 15.69
N MET A 209 -5.57 11.19 14.93
CA MET A 209 -5.43 12.59 15.34
C MET A 209 -6.47 13.53 14.71
N ASP A 210 -7.33 13.07 13.78
CA ASP A 210 -8.37 13.91 13.18
C ASP A 210 -9.42 14.30 14.24
N LYS A 211 -9.72 15.61 14.32
CA LYS A 211 -10.61 16.23 15.30
C LYS A 211 -12.05 15.71 15.25
N ARG A 212 -12.44 15.00 14.17
CA ARG A 212 -13.76 14.35 14.06
C ARG A 212 -13.98 13.18 15.02
N LEU A 213 -12.94 12.67 15.68
CA LEU A 213 -13.05 11.59 16.66
C LEU A 213 -13.28 12.06 18.12
N LYS A 214 -13.22 13.37 18.40
CA LYS A 214 -13.38 13.89 19.78
C LYS A 214 -14.83 14.12 20.24
N GLU A 215 -15.86 13.81 19.44
CA GLU A 215 -17.26 14.06 19.82
C GLU A 215 -18.08 12.85 20.29
N LYS A 216 -17.52 11.63 20.35
CA LYS A 216 -18.25 10.47 20.88
C LYS A 216 -17.75 9.97 22.24
N SER A 217 -17.58 10.88 23.21
CA SER A 217 -17.68 10.51 24.64
C SER A 217 -17.98 11.72 25.54
N LYS A 218 -18.94 12.55 25.14
CA LYS A 218 -19.77 13.29 26.10
C LYS A 218 -21.21 12.79 25.97
N VAL A 219 -21.56 11.76 26.72
CA VAL A 219 -22.94 11.58 27.18
C VAL A 219 -22.93 11.86 28.67
N LYS A 220 -23.49 13.03 29.02
CA LYS A 220 -23.83 13.46 30.38
C LYS A 220 -25.14 12.77 30.77
N ASN A 221 -25.17 12.23 32.00
CA ASN A 221 -26.27 12.18 32.99
C ASN A 221 -27.70 11.84 32.50
N ASN A 222 -28.52 11.01 33.15
CA ASN A 222 -28.91 11.03 34.57
C ASN A 222 -30.04 9.99 34.81
N ASN A 223 -30.20 9.60 36.09
CA ASN A 223 -31.45 9.21 36.80
C ASN A 223 -31.94 7.75 36.80
N ASN A 224 -31.90 7.20 38.04
CA ASN A 224 -32.99 6.56 38.81
C ASN A 224 -33.86 5.49 38.15
N GLU A 225 -33.96 4.30 38.75
CA GLU A 225 -35.00 3.93 39.74
C GLU A 225 -34.87 2.46 40.17
N ASP A 226 -35.51 2.14 41.28
CA ASP A 226 -35.42 0.98 42.18
C ASP A 226 -35.85 -0.40 41.61
N VAL A 227 -35.83 -1.39 42.52
CA VAL A 227 -36.58 -2.69 42.54
C VAL A 227 -35.69 -3.89 42.14
N PHE A 228 -35.31 -4.87 43.00
CA PHE A 228 -35.85 -5.47 44.23
C PHE A 228 -34.74 -5.79 45.24
#